data_AF-A0A420PSI8-F1
#
_entry.id   AF-A0A420PSI8-F1
#
_cell.length_a   1.000
_cell.length_b   1.000
_cell.length_c   1.000
_cell.angle_alpha   90.00
_cell.angle_beta   90.00
_cell.angle_gamma   90.00
#
_symmetry.space_group_name_H-M   'P 1'
#
loop_
_entity.id
_entity.type
_entity.pdbx_description
1 polymer ?
#
loop_
_entity_poly.entity_id
_entity_poly.type
_entity_poly.pdbx_seq_one_letter_code
_entity_poly.pdbx_strand_id
1 'polypeptide(L)'
;MTNFFKAALCASMLFLAGAPAKVNRTNAVLTVLEEYKDLTAFYELFKSTGGGIGIPEPAFEERFNDNNVGLDFSILAPTNEAIAKVHGLTEKLTTAVGYPLLTTLLRTHILPGKLVPHDLYNKNIVSIEGFSIHTDSKGVITTNPGLTRTDVRARTQAKLLKDKKGKPIRVPASNGIVYKIDNILDPLLTYFGEDSARNHSSLPTIKHSPSKSMKDILAADPETSRVRELLYTVAPWFPRIVLICRSPDVAQRRTPRLSTSCLRMKR
;
A
#
# COMPACT_ATOMS: atom_id res chain seq x y z
N MET A 1 -43.65 -10.95 -53.72
CA MET A 1 -42.97 -9.72 -53.25
C MET A 1 -43.12 -9.66 -51.74
N THR A 2 -41.99 -9.83 -51.04
CA THR A 2 -41.60 -9.16 -49.78
C THR A 2 -42.64 -8.95 -48.65
N ASN A 3 -42.43 -9.71 -47.56
CA ASN A 3 -42.27 -9.31 -46.14
C ASN A 3 -43.14 -8.16 -45.57
N PHE A 4 -43.65 -8.33 -44.33
CA PHE A 4 -43.08 -7.69 -43.11
C PHE A 4 -44.00 -7.76 -41.87
N PHE A 5 -43.33 -7.96 -40.71
CA PHE A 5 -43.76 -7.83 -39.29
C PHE A 5 -44.67 -8.92 -38.70
N LYS A 6 -44.43 -9.47 -37.50
CA LYS A 6 -43.25 -9.72 -36.63
C LYS A 6 -43.87 -10.48 -35.44
N ALA A 7 -43.46 -11.72 -35.19
CA ALA A 7 -43.95 -12.48 -34.03
C ALA A 7 -43.33 -11.93 -32.74
N ALA A 8 -44.16 -11.64 -31.74
CA ALA A 8 -43.74 -11.45 -30.35
C ALA A 8 -43.83 -12.80 -29.65
N LEU A 9 -42.69 -13.48 -29.48
CA LEU A 9 -42.58 -14.65 -28.61
C LEU A 9 -42.03 -14.16 -27.26
N CYS A 10 -42.85 -14.28 -26.23
CA CYS A 10 -42.46 -14.07 -24.84
C CYS A 10 -41.37 -15.09 -24.47
N ALA A 11 -40.11 -14.65 -24.39
CA ALA A 11 -39.06 -15.41 -23.74
C ALA A 11 -39.13 -15.11 -22.24
N SER A 12 -39.79 -16.00 -21.50
CA SER A 12 -39.72 -16.04 -20.04
C SER A 12 -38.28 -16.33 -19.63
N MET A 13 -37.52 -15.28 -19.30
CA MET A 13 -36.25 -15.40 -18.59
C MET A 13 -36.53 -16.05 -17.23
N LEU A 14 -36.24 -17.34 -17.11
CA LEU A 14 -35.90 -17.92 -15.81
C LEU A 14 -34.61 -17.24 -15.35
N PHE A 15 -34.74 -16.27 -14.45
CA PHE A 15 -33.65 -15.91 -13.55
C PHE A 15 -33.41 -17.12 -12.63
N LEU A 16 -32.54 -18.02 -13.08
CA LEU A 16 -31.82 -18.91 -12.17
C LEU A 16 -30.92 -18.02 -11.33
N ALA A 17 -31.41 -17.66 -10.14
CA ALA A 17 -30.56 -17.20 -9.05
C ALA A 17 -29.60 -18.35 -8.72
N GLY A 18 -28.44 -18.37 -9.37
CA GLY A 18 -27.35 -19.24 -8.97
C GLY A 18 -26.99 -18.90 -7.54
N ALA A 19 -27.19 -19.84 -6.62
CA ALA A 19 -26.62 -19.75 -5.28
C ALA A 19 -25.13 -19.41 -5.40
N PRO A 20 -24.56 -18.55 -4.55
CA PRO A 20 -23.13 -18.27 -4.59
C PRO A 20 -22.40 -19.60 -4.47
N ALA A 21 -21.62 -19.95 -5.49
CA ALA A 21 -20.82 -21.16 -5.49
C ALA A 21 -19.99 -21.18 -4.19
N LYS A 22 -20.01 -22.30 -3.47
CA LYS A 22 -19.26 -22.46 -2.24
C LYS A 22 -17.77 -22.20 -2.53
N VAL A 23 -17.21 -21.16 -1.92
CA VAL A 23 -15.79 -20.77 -2.07
C VAL A 23 -14.90 -21.97 -1.74
N ASN A 24 -14.06 -22.39 -2.67
CA ASN A 24 -13.14 -23.51 -2.48
C ASN A 24 -11.76 -22.96 -2.07
N ARG A 25 -11.42 -23.11 -0.79
CA ARG A 25 -10.17 -22.61 -0.20
C ARG A 25 -9.11 -23.71 0.01
N THR A 26 -9.37 -24.93 -0.44
CA THR A 26 -8.48 -26.07 -0.16
C THR A 26 -7.08 -25.85 -0.77
N ASN A 27 -6.05 -25.85 0.09
CA ASN A 27 -4.64 -25.63 -0.28
C ASN A 27 -4.39 -24.33 -1.07
N ALA A 28 -5.26 -23.32 -0.92
CA ALA A 28 -5.13 -22.06 -1.62
C ALA A 28 -4.02 -21.19 -0.99
N VAL A 29 -3.52 -20.21 -1.74
CA VAL A 29 -2.25 -19.54 -1.48
C VAL A 29 -2.19 -18.84 -0.11
N LEU A 30 -3.31 -18.31 0.41
CA LEU A 30 -3.36 -17.72 1.75
C LEU A 30 -3.51 -18.77 2.85
N THR A 31 -4.28 -19.84 2.60
CA THR A 31 -4.37 -20.98 3.53
C THR A 31 -3.02 -21.65 3.74
N VAL A 32 -2.22 -21.76 2.69
CA VAL A 32 -0.84 -22.27 2.78
C VAL A 32 0.03 -21.41 3.69
N LEU A 33 -0.21 -20.10 3.81
CA LEU A 33 0.57 -19.26 4.73
C LEU A 33 0.29 -19.61 6.20
N GLU A 34 -0.93 -20.04 6.52
CA GLU A 34 -1.33 -20.47 7.87
C GLU A 34 -0.65 -21.78 8.28
N GLU A 35 -0.48 -22.71 7.34
CA GLU A 35 0.11 -24.04 7.59
C GLU A 35 1.60 -23.97 7.96
N TYR A 36 2.31 -22.94 7.49
CA TYR A 36 3.75 -22.78 7.68
C TYR A 36 4.06 -21.85 8.86
N LYS A 37 4.61 -22.44 9.93
CA LYS A 37 4.93 -21.74 11.20
C LYS A 37 5.76 -20.47 11.06
N ASP A 38 6.58 -20.35 10.01
CA ASP A 38 7.45 -19.21 9.77
C ASP A 38 6.82 -18.10 8.92
N LEU A 39 5.57 -18.27 8.47
CA LEU A 39 4.80 -17.30 7.68
C LEU A 39 3.51 -16.82 8.36
N THR A 40 3.20 -17.35 9.54
CA THR A 40 1.96 -17.05 10.28
C THR A 40 1.78 -15.58 10.60
N ALA A 41 2.86 -14.84 10.91
CA ALA A 41 2.75 -13.41 11.18
C ALA A 41 2.31 -12.62 9.93
N PHE A 42 2.71 -13.08 8.74
CA PHE A 42 2.28 -12.48 7.48
C PHE A 42 0.82 -12.81 7.19
N TYR A 43 0.39 -14.04 7.47
CA TYR A 43 -1.02 -14.44 7.35
C TYR A 43 -1.94 -13.65 8.28
N GLU A 44 -1.53 -13.40 9.53
CA GLU A 44 -2.32 -12.61 10.48
C GLU A 44 -2.53 -11.16 9.99
N LEU A 45 -1.60 -10.60 9.20
CA LEU A 45 -1.82 -9.31 8.55
C LEU A 45 -2.97 -9.38 7.55
N PHE A 46 -3.08 -10.45 6.75
CA PHE A 46 -4.22 -10.63 5.85
C PHE A 46 -5.52 -10.84 6.62
N LYS A 47 -5.53 -11.62 7.70
CA LYS A 47 -6.72 -11.77 8.56
C LYS A 47 -7.15 -10.47 9.21
N SER A 48 -6.21 -9.57 9.51
CA SER A 48 -6.53 -8.24 10.02
C SER A 48 -7.23 -7.34 8.99
N THR A 49 -7.22 -7.74 7.71
CA THR A 49 -7.90 -7.02 6.63
C THR A 49 -9.29 -7.59 6.36
N GLY A 50 -10.32 -6.89 6.85
CA GLY A 50 -11.73 -7.20 6.58
C GLY A 50 -12.57 -7.27 7.85
N GLY A 51 -13.88 -6.99 7.74
CA GLY A 51 -14.86 -7.28 8.79
C GLY A 51 -14.91 -6.33 10.00
N GLY A 52 -14.10 -5.27 10.04
CA GLY A 52 -14.13 -4.25 11.10
C GLY A 52 -14.89 -2.97 10.73
N ILE A 53 -15.43 -2.25 11.72
CA ILE A 53 -16.08 -0.94 11.53
C ILE A 53 -15.05 0.03 10.91
N GLY A 54 -15.33 0.52 9.70
CA GLY A 54 -14.48 1.49 9.01
C GLY A 54 -13.36 0.90 8.16
N ILE A 55 -13.36 -0.41 7.91
CA ILE A 55 -12.45 -1.09 6.96
C ILE A 55 -13.25 -1.41 5.68
N PRO A 56 -13.14 -0.59 4.61
CA PRO A 56 -13.90 -0.80 3.39
C PRO A 56 -13.11 -1.71 2.44
N GLU A 57 -13.53 -2.96 2.30
CA GLU A 57 -13.36 -3.86 1.14
C GLU A 57 -13.66 -5.32 1.56
N PRO A 58 -14.03 -6.23 0.63
CA PRO A 58 -14.07 -7.65 0.92
C PRO A 58 -12.70 -8.14 1.37
N ALA A 59 -12.67 -9.08 2.32
CA ALA A 59 -11.43 -9.59 2.89
C ALA A 59 -10.52 -10.15 1.77
N PHE A 60 -9.19 -10.00 1.92
CA PHE A 60 -8.23 -10.54 0.95
C PHE A 60 -8.42 -12.04 0.71
N GLU A 61 -8.91 -12.77 1.71
CA GLU A 61 -9.29 -14.17 1.60
C GLU A 61 -10.34 -14.43 0.52
N GLU A 62 -11.34 -13.55 0.37
CA GLU A 62 -12.39 -13.73 -0.63
C GLU A 62 -11.86 -13.54 -2.05
N ARG A 63 -10.81 -12.72 -2.20
CA ARG A 63 -10.25 -12.37 -3.51
C ARG A 63 -9.14 -13.31 -3.97
N PHE A 64 -8.28 -13.73 -3.05
CA PHE A 64 -7.04 -14.46 -3.37
C PHE A 64 -7.07 -15.92 -2.91
N ASN A 65 -8.08 -16.34 -2.16
CA ASN A 65 -8.16 -17.70 -1.61
C ASN A 65 -9.29 -18.54 -2.22
N ASP A 66 -9.85 -18.13 -3.37
CA ASP A 66 -10.87 -18.89 -4.09
C ASP A 66 -10.31 -19.59 -5.33
N ASN A 67 -10.29 -20.93 -5.29
CA ASN A 67 -9.86 -21.77 -6.40
C ASN A 67 -10.86 -21.79 -7.57
N ASN A 68 -12.11 -21.37 -7.35
CA ASN A 68 -13.14 -21.40 -8.39
C ASN A 68 -12.97 -20.28 -9.43
N VAL A 69 -12.20 -19.23 -9.10
CA VAL A 69 -12.00 -18.06 -9.97
C VAL A 69 -11.03 -18.38 -11.12
N GLY A 70 -10.21 -19.44 -11.00
CA GLY A 70 -9.26 -19.86 -12.04
C GLY A 70 -8.10 -18.88 -12.25
N LEU A 71 -7.86 -17.98 -11.29
CA LEU A 71 -6.71 -17.06 -11.30
C LEU A 71 -5.58 -17.65 -10.45
N ASP A 72 -4.37 -17.58 -11.01
CA ASP A 72 -3.15 -17.97 -10.31
C ASP A 72 -2.43 -16.75 -9.74
N PHE A 73 -1.80 -16.93 -8.58
CA PHE A 73 -1.03 -15.89 -7.89
C PHE A 73 0.33 -16.39 -7.41
N SER A 74 1.30 -15.50 -7.37
CA SER A 74 2.59 -15.75 -6.74
C SER A 74 2.81 -14.77 -5.60
N ILE A 75 2.96 -15.27 -4.37
CA ILE A 75 3.12 -14.43 -3.19
C ILE A 75 4.59 -14.42 -2.77
N LEU A 76 5.15 -13.22 -2.63
CA LEU A 76 6.43 -12.98 -1.99
C LEU A 76 6.17 -12.82 -0.49
N ALA A 77 6.29 -13.89 0.29
CA ALA A 77 5.92 -13.90 1.70
C ALA A 77 7.14 -13.61 2.60
N PRO A 78 7.15 -12.49 3.34
CA PRO A 78 8.16 -12.25 4.36
C PRO A 78 8.02 -13.24 5.51
N THR A 79 9.14 -13.73 6.02
CA THR A 79 9.14 -14.60 7.19
C THR A 79 8.78 -13.84 8.47
N ASN A 80 8.41 -14.56 9.53
CA ASN A 80 8.17 -13.97 10.85
C ASN A 80 9.38 -13.18 11.34
N GLU A 81 10.60 -13.63 11.05
CA GLU A 81 11.83 -12.90 11.35
C GLU A 81 11.94 -11.60 10.55
N ALA A 82 11.55 -11.61 9.27
CA ALA A 82 11.52 -10.42 8.43
C ALA A 82 10.54 -9.37 8.97
N ILE A 83 9.36 -9.80 9.41
CA ILE A 83 8.34 -8.92 10.01
C ILE A 83 8.82 -8.37 11.35
N ALA A 84 9.47 -9.19 12.18
CA ALA A 84 9.99 -8.79 13.48
C ALA A 84 11.08 -7.70 13.40
N LYS A 85 11.80 -7.57 12.26
CA LYS A 85 12.77 -6.48 12.03
C LYS A 85 12.11 -5.11 11.99
N VAL A 86 10.82 -5.03 11.65
CA VAL A 86 10.09 -3.76 11.51
C VAL A 86 9.24 -3.51 12.75
N HIS A 87 9.85 -2.88 13.75
CA HIS A 87 9.19 -2.60 15.03
C HIS A 87 7.98 -1.67 14.89
N GLY A 88 6.86 -2.06 15.50
CA GLY A 88 5.63 -1.26 15.52
C GLY A 88 4.84 -1.23 14.21
N LEU A 89 5.21 -2.08 13.23
CA LEU A 89 4.52 -2.17 11.96
C LEU A 89 3.06 -2.58 12.13
N THR A 90 2.82 -3.69 12.83
CA THR A 90 1.49 -4.23 13.11
C THR A 90 0.62 -3.22 13.87
N GLU A 91 1.15 -2.60 14.92
CA GLU A 91 0.39 -1.65 15.75
C GLU A 91 -0.05 -0.40 14.98
N LYS A 92 0.80 0.13 14.09
CA LYS A 92 0.50 1.34 13.33
C LYS A 92 -0.38 1.05 12.11
N LEU A 93 -0.09 -0.05 11.39
CA LEU A 93 -0.74 -0.37 10.12
C LEU A 93 -2.11 -1.04 10.27
N THR A 94 -2.38 -1.71 11.40
CA THR A 94 -3.71 -2.30 11.66
C THR A 94 -4.75 -1.27 12.13
N THR A 95 -4.36 -0.02 12.36
CA THR A 95 -5.32 1.06 12.68
C THR A 95 -6.13 1.45 11.43
N ALA A 96 -7.34 1.98 11.62
CA ALA A 96 -8.18 2.45 10.51
C ALA A 96 -7.49 3.51 9.63
N VAL A 97 -6.57 4.30 10.20
CA VAL A 97 -5.78 5.31 9.45
C VAL A 97 -4.65 4.66 8.67
N GLY A 98 -4.03 3.60 9.21
CA GLY A 98 -2.96 2.84 8.58
C GLY A 98 -3.43 1.82 7.54
N TYR A 99 -4.72 1.48 7.53
CA TYR A 99 -5.29 0.43 6.69
C TYR A 99 -5.01 0.60 5.18
N PRO A 100 -5.20 1.78 4.56
CA PRO A 100 -4.90 1.94 3.14
C PRO A 100 -3.43 1.59 2.82
N LEU A 101 -2.51 2.03 3.68
CA LEU A 101 -1.09 1.72 3.55
C LEU A 101 -0.82 0.21 3.73
N LEU A 102 -1.46 -0.44 4.70
CA LEU A 102 -1.38 -1.89 4.88
C LEU A 102 -1.84 -2.63 3.63
N THR A 103 -2.98 -2.25 3.06
CA THR A 103 -3.53 -2.91 1.87
C THR A 103 -2.61 -2.77 0.66
N THR A 104 -2.07 -1.58 0.42
CA THR A 104 -1.08 -1.32 -0.64
C THR A 104 0.17 -2.17 -0.45
N LEU A 105 0.70 -2.25 0.78
CA LEU A 105 1.85 -3.10 1.08
C LEU A 105 1.54 -4.59 0.84
N LEU A 106 0.43 -5.11 1.35
CA LEU A 106 0.05 -6.51 1.18
C LEU A 106 -0.15 -6.87 -0.31
N ARG A 107 -0.84 -6.03 -1.08
CA ARG A 107 -1.05 -6.23 -2.53
C ARG A 107 0.24 -6.18 -3.34
N THR A 108 1.23 -5.41 -2.89
CA THR A 108 2.56 -5.37 -3.53
C THR A 108 3.27 -6.71 -3.45
N HIS A 109 3.05 -7.48 -2.39
CA HIS A 109 3.63 -8.81 -2.22
C HIS A 109 2.93 -9.88 -3.06
N ILE A 110 1.82 -9.54 -3.74
CA ILE A 110 1.08 -10.46 -4.61
C ILE A 110 1.40 -10.12 -6.06
N LEU A 111 1.94 -11.10 -6.78
CA LEU A 111 2.22 -11.03 -8.20
C LEU A 111 1.17 -11.84 -8.97
N PRO A 112 0.71 -11.36 -10.14
CA PRO A 112 -0.21 -12.11 -10.97
C PRO A 112 0.47 -13.32 -11.63
N GLY A 113 -0.25 -14.43 -11.71
CA GLY A 113 0.18 -15.66 -12.37
C GLY A 113 1.01 -16.59 -11.49
N LYS A 114 1.20 -17.81 -11.99
CA LYS A 114 2.03 -18.85 -11.37
C LYS A 114 3.47 -18.75 -11.86
N LEU A 115 4.24 -17.86 -11.24
CA LEU A 115 5.60 -17.55 -11.64
C LEU A 115 6.54 -18.66 -11.16
N VAL A 116 7.06 -19.44 -12.10
CA VAL A 116 8.19 -20.34 -11.82
C VAL A 116 9.50 -19.54 -11.80
N PRO A 117 10.63 -20.06 -11.25
CA PRO A 117 11.86 -19.27 -11.14
C PRO A 117 12.35 -18.62 -12.45
N HIS A 118 12.14 -19.28 -13.59
CA HIS A 118 12.47 -18.72 -14.90
C HIS A 118 11.64 -17.47 -15.26
N ASP A 119 10.41 -17.39 -14.76
CA ASP A 119 9.51 -16.26 -14.96
C ASP A 119 9.62 -15.18 -13.88
N LEU A 120 10.27 -15.51 -12.78
CA LEU A 120 10.55 -14.57 -11.70
C LEU A 120 11.85 -13.79 -11.93
N TYR A 121 12.90 -14.46 -12.42
CA TYR A 121 14.25 -13.88 -12.49
C TYR A 121 14.48 -12.99 -13.71
N ASN A 122 15.23 -11.90 -13.49
CA ASN A 122 15.64 -10.89 -14.46
C ASN A 122 14.50 -10.29 -15.28
N LYS A 123 13.28 -10.32 -14.74
CA LYS A 123 12.07 -9.77 -15.35
C LYS A 123 11.51 -8.69 -14.42
N ASN A 124 10.93 -7.65 -15.02
CA ASN A 124 10.17 -6.65 -14.29
C ASN A 124 8.70 -7.10 -14.28
N ILE A 125 8.19 -7.37 -13.10
CA ILE A 125 6.84 -7.92 -12.89
C ILE A 125 6.02 -6.89 -12.16
N VAL A 126 4.84 -6.58 -12.71
CA VAL A 126 3.92 -5.64 -12.06
C VAL A 126 3.11 -6.40 -11.02
N SER A 127 3.23 -5.99 -9.75
CA SER A 127 2.41 -6.49 -8.65
C SER A 127 0.93 -6.11 -8.84
N ILE A 128 0.03 -6.73 -8.08
CA ILE A 128 -1.41 -6.44 -8.18
C ILE A 128 -1.75 -4.99 -7.84
N GLU A 129 -0.96 -4.36 -6.97
CA GLU A 129 -1.12 -2.93 -6.66
C GLU A 129 -0.61 -2.00 -7.77
N GLY A 130 0.16 -2.53 -8.74
CA GLY A 130 0.71 -1.76 -9.86
C GLY A 130 2.18 -1.38 -9.73
N PHE A 131 2.85 -1.73 -8.62
CA PHE A 131 4.30 -1.49 -8.48
C PHE A 131 5.12 -2.51 -9.25
N SER A 132 6.21 -2.04 -9.87
CA SER A 132 7.15 -2.89 -10.59
C SER A 132 8.12 -3.56 -9.61
N ILE A 133 8.23 -4.87 -9.68
CA ILE A 133 9.12 -5.71 -8.86
C ILE A 133 10.13 -6.36 -9.79
N HIS A 134 11.42 -6.21 -9.49
CA HIS A 134 12.50 -6.87 -10.20
C HIS A 134 13.24 -7.81 -9.27
N THR A 135 13.45 -9.04 -9.72
CA THR A 135 14.27 -10.01 -9.00
C THR A 135 15.48 -10.36 -9.85
N ASP A 136 16.70 -10.06 -9.38
CA ASP A 136 17.92 -10.39 -10.12
C ASP A 136 18.26 -11.89 -10.06
N SER A 137 19.24 -12.34 -10.85
CA SER A 137 19.70 -13.74 -10.87
C SER A 137 20.22 -14.26 -9.53
N LYS A 138 20.56 -13.38 -8.59
CA LYS A 138 20.99 -13.71 -7.22
C LYS A 138 19.80 -13.80 -6.25
N GLY A 139 18.58 -13.45 -6.68
CA GLY A 139 17.40 -13.41 -5.82
C GLY A 139 17.26 -12.12 -5.03
N VAL A 140 17.98 -11.06 -5.39
CA VAL A 140 17.82 -9.73 -4.83
C VAL A 140 16.60 -9.09 -5.46
N ILE A 141 15.69 -8.61 -4.62
CA ILE A 141 14.45 -7.95 -5.02
C ILE A 141 14.62 -6.44 -4.89
N THR A 142 14.27 -5.72 -5.95
CA THR A 142 14.16 -4.26 -5.97
C THR A 142 12.75 -3.87 -6.41
N THR A 143 12.24 -2.78 -5.84
CA THR A 143 10.96 -2.18 -6.21
C THR A 143 11.20 -0.97 -7.10
N ASN A 144 10.27 -0.73 -8.02
CA ASN A 144 10.23 0.43 -8.90
C ASN A 144 11.56 0.71 -9.65
N PRO A 145 12.19 -0.33 -10.27
CA PRO A 145 13.44 -0.15 -10.98
C PRO A 145 13.31 0.87 -12.10
N GLY A 146 14.24 1.83 -12.18
CA GLY A 146 14.31 2.81 -13.26
C GLY A 146 13.25 3.92 -13.20
N LEU A 147 12.41 3.98 -12.17
CA LEU A 147 11.41 5.06 -12.01
C LEU A 147 12.01 6.39 -11.56
N THR A 148 13.17 6.37 -10.90
CA THR A 148 13.86 7.60 -10.47
C THR A 148 15.18 7.78 -11.23
N ARG A 149 15.40 8.99 -11.76
CA ARG A 149 16.72 9.49 -12.20
C ARG A 149 17.54 10.02 -11.03
N THR A 150 17.26 9.54 -9.82
CA THR A 150 17.93 10.02 -8.62
C THR A 150 19.26 9.28 -8.45
N ASP A 151 20.25 9.96 -7.89
CA ASP A 151 21.54 9.35 -7.51
C ASP A 151 21.38 8.27 -6.42
N VAL A 152 20.18 8.18 -5.82
CA VAL A 152 19.79 7.16 -4.87
C VAL A 152 19.38 5.91 -5.64
N ARG A 153 20.35 5.02 -5.87
CA ARG A 153 20.09 3.67 -6.44
C ARG A 153 18.94 2.99 -5.70
N ALA A 154 18.03 2.36 -6.44
CA ALA A 154 17.06 1.41 -5.86
C ALA A 154 17.85 0.36 -5.05
N ARG A 155 17.80 0.48 -3.73
CA ARG A 155 18.49 -0.43 -2.82
C ARG A 155 17.77 -1.77 -2.80
N THR A 156 18.51 -2.81 -2.45
CA THR A 156 17.96 -4.12 -2.13
C THR A 156 16.83 -3.96 -1.11
N GLN A 157 15.61 -4.33 -1.50
CA GLN A 157 14.45 -4.31 -0.62
C GLN A 157 14.39 -5.60 0.20
N ALA A 158 14.52 -6.74 -0.49
CA ALA A 158 14.52 -8.06 0.10
C ALA A 158 15.35 -9.02 -0.75
N LYS A 159 15.53 -10.25 -0.25
CA LYS A 159 16.13 -11.37 -0.97
C LYS A 159 15.23 -12.58 -0.84
N LEU A 160 15.13 -13.35 -1.92
CA LEU A 160 14.56 -14.68 -1.90
C LEU A 160 15.41 -15.59 -1.00
N LEU A 161 14.76 -16.24 -0.04
CA LEU A 161 15.39 -17.29 0.75
C LEU A 161 15.64 -18.50 -0.13
N LYS A 162 16.80 -19.12 0.04
CA LYS A 162 17.25 -20.27 -0.73
C LYS A 162 17.42 -21.49 0.15
N ASP A 163 17.15 -22.66 -0.40
CA ASP A 163 17.40 -23.95 0.24
C ASP A 163 18.91 -24.27 0.28
N LYS A 164 19.25 -25.41 0.90
CA LYS A 164 20.65 -25.90 0.96
C LYS A 164 21.29 -26.13 -0.41
N LYS A 165 20.49 -26.21 -1.48
CA LYS A 165 20.93 -26.41 -2.87
C LYS A 165 21.00 -25.09 -3.65
N GLY A 166 20.77 -23.95 -2.99
CA GLY A 166 20.79 -22.62 -3.61
C GLY A 166 19.56 -22.29 -4.45
N LYS A 167 18.49 -23.09 -4.38
CA LYS A 167 17.22 -22.81 -5.10
C LYS A 167 16.26 -22.03 -4.21
N PRO A 168 15.42 -21.14 -4.76
CA PRO A 168 14.40 -20.43 -3.98
C PRO A 168 13.50 -21.39 -3.20
N ILE A 169 13.29 -21.10 -1.92
CA ILE A 169 12.32 -21.83 -1.10
C ILE A 169 10.93 -21.44 -1.58
N ARG A 170 10.25 -22.40 -2.18
CA ARG A 170 8.90 -22.25 -2.72
C ARG A 170 7.94 -23.21 -2.03
N VAL A 171 6.73 -22.74 -1.78
CA VAL A 171 5.63 -23.56 -1.29
C VAL A 171 4.55 -23.61 -2.36
N PRO A 172 4.21 -24.78 -2.90
CA PRO A 172 3.16 -24.90 -3.90
C PRO A 172 1.77 -24.71 -3.25
N ALA A 173 0.90 -23.96 -3.91
CA ALA A 173 -0.52 -23.83 -3.58
C ALA A 173 -1.37 -24.27 -4.77
N SER A 174 -2.66 -24.53 -4.54
CA SER A 174 -3.62 -24.92 -5.58
C SER A 174 -3.81 -23.81 -6.63
N ASN A 175 -3.94 -22.56 -6.19
CA ASN A 175 -4.05 -21.38 -7.04
C ASN A 175 -2.76 -20.53 -7.10
N GLY A 176 -1.58 -21.13 -6.88
CA GLY A 176 -0.36 -20.32 -6.87
C GLY A 176 0.93 -20.95 -6.37
N ILE A 177 1.89 -20.07 -6.08
CA ILE A 177 3.18 -20.39 -5.45
C ILE A 177 3.52 -19.31 -4.42
N VAL A 178 4.00 -19.72 -3.24
CA VAL A 178 4.56 -18.80 -2.24
C VAL A 178 6.08 -18.89 -2.27
N TYR A 179 6.75 -17.75 -2.34
CA TYR A 179 8.19 -17.58 -2.24
C TYR A 179 8.55 -16.89 -0.93
N LYS A 180 9.49 -17.44 -0.18
CA LYS A 180 9.91 -16.84 1.10
C LYS A 180 10.96 -15.74 0.89
N ILE A 181 10.80 -14.61 1.56
CA ILE A 181 11.73 -13.47 1.51
C ILE A 181 12.22 -13.05 2.89
N ASP A 182 13.39 -12.42 2.96
CA ASP A 182 14.07 -12.03 4.21
C ASP A 182 13.69 -10.65 4.76
N ASN A 183 12.88 -9.88 4.04
CA ASN A 183 12.44 -8.55 4.41
C ASN A 183 11.08 -8.21 3.77
N ILE A 184 10.35 -7.23 4.34
CA ILE A 184 9.11 -6.71 3.77
C ILE A 184 9.43 -5.78 2.59
N LEU A 185 8.66 -5.88 1.52
CA LEU A 185 8.74 -4.98 0.38
C LEU A 185 8.00 -3.68 0.69
N ASP A 186 8.71 -2.55 0.59
CA ASP A 186 8.10 -1.22 0.65
C ASP A 186 8.37 -0.48 -0.67
N PRO A 187 7.41 -0.50 -1.62
CA PRO A 187 7.56 0.19 -2.89
C PRO A 187 7.50 1.72 -2.73
N LEU A 188 6.99 2.22 -1.61
CA LEU A 188 6.79 3.64 -1.36
C LEU A 188 8.09 4.33 -0.96
N LEU A 189 9.12 3.58 -0.53
CA LEU A 189 10.47 4.09 -0.28
C LEU A 189 11.04 4.84 -1.49
N THR A 190 10.74 4.40 -2.71
CA THR A 190 11.18 5.09 -3.93
C THR A 190 10.55 6.48 -4.09
N TYR A 191 9.34 6.67 -3.56
CA TYR A 191 8.57 7.91 -3.71
C TYR A 191 8.76 8.87 -2.52
N PHE A 192 8.80 8.35 -1.30
CA PHE A 192 8.91 9.15 -0.08
C PHE A 192 10.34 9.21 0.48
N GLY A 193 11.25 8.38 -0.02
CA GLY A 193 12.61 8.25 0.51
C GLY A 193 12.68 7.30 1.71
N GLU A 194 13.91 6.99 2.11
CA GLU A 194 14.21 6.24 3.33
C GLU A 194 14.54 7.23 4.45
N ASP A 195 13.96 7.05 5.63
CA ASP A 195 14.35 7.81 6.80
C ASP A 195 15.83 7.56 7.09
N SER A 196 16.62 8.62 7.23
CA SER A 196 18.05 8.48 7.52
C SER A 196 18.24 7.87 8.90
N ALA A 197 18.64 6.59 8.96
CA ALA A 197 19.04 5.92 10.20
C ALA A 197 20.24 6.60 10.92
N ARG A 198 20.90 7.55 10.26
CA ARG A 198 21.91 8.41 10.89
C ARG A 198 21.23 9.49 11.72
N ASN A 199 21.19 9.25 13.02
CA ASN A 199 20.89 10.22 14.06
C ASN A 199 19.45 10.75 14.01
N HIS A 200 18.54 10.14 14.78
CA HIS A 200 17.29 10.78 15.21
C HIS A 200 17.54 12.16 15.87
N SER A 201 18.77 12.43 16.30
CA SER A 201 19.27 13.73 16.77
C SER A 201 19.42 14.80 15.68
N SER A 202 19.29 14.43 14.40
CA SER A 202 19.43 15.32 13.24
C SER A 202 18.11 15.65 12.55
N LEU A 203 17.01 15.04 12.96
CA LEU A 203 15.70 15.57 12.60
C LEU A 203 15.65 17.00 13.11
N PRO A 204 15.33 17.99 12.26
CA PRO A 204 15.24 19.37 12.72
C PRO A 204 14.25 19.38 13.89
N THR A 205 14.73 19.81 15.06
CA THR A 205 13.85 19.96 16.21
C THR A 205 12.70 20.86 15.78
N ILE A 206 11.48 20.33 15.73
CA ILE A 206 10.30 21.11 15.42
C ILE A 206 10.11 22.08 16.59
N LYS A 207 10.67 23.29 16.45
CA LYS A 207 10.49 24.37 17.41
C LYS A 207 9.07 24.90 17.25
N HIS A 208 8.14 24.34 17.99
CA HIS A 208 6.81 24.92 18.13
C HIS A 208 6.97 26.31 18.78
N SER A 209 6.74 27.36 18.00
CA SER A 209 6.58 28.72 18.53
C SER A 209 5.08 28.96 18.68
N PRO A 210 4.47 28.71 19.86
CA PRO A 210 3.03 28.70 20.05
C PRO A 210 2.33 30.05 19.75
N SER A 211 3.10 31.12 19.53
CA SER A 211 2.60 32.48 19.30
C SER A 211 2.99 33.09 17.95
N LYS A 212 3.78 32.41 17.11
CA LYS A 212 4.22 32.96 15.82
C LYS A 212 3.31 32.47 14.69
N SER A 213 2.65 33.39 14.02
CA SER A 213 1.91 33.10 12.79
C SER A 213 2.88 32.80 11.64
N MET A 214 2.39 32.20 10.55
CA MET A 214 3.20 31.98 9.34
C MET A 214 3.78 33.31 8.80
N LYS A 215 3.04 34.41 8.96
CA LYS A 215 3.52 35.76 8.63
C LYS A 215 4.76 36.12 9.44
N ASP A 216 4.78 35.80 10.74
CA ASP A 216 5.90 36.11 11.62
C ASP A 216 7.12 35.23 11.31
N ILE A 217 6.90 33.99 10.87
CA ILE A 217 7.95 33.07 10.43
C ILE A 217 8.58 33.57 9.13
N LEU A 218 7.78 33.90 8.12
CA LEU A 218 8.24 34.46 6.84
C LEU A 218 8.87 35.85 6.98
N ALA A 219 8.51 36.61 8.01
CA ALA A 219 9.12 37.89 8.31
C ALA A 219 10.51 37.72 8.96
N ALA A 220 10.64 36.74 9.87
CA ALA A 220 11.82 36.55 10.70
C ALA A 220 12.96 35.75 10.02
N ASP A 221 12.64 34.88 9.05
CA ASP A 221 13.63 34.04 8.40
C ASP A 221 14.21 34.71 7.13
N PRO A 222 15.51 35.10 7.11
CA PRO A 222 16.14 35.74 5.95
C PRO A 222 16.13 34.87 4.69
N GLU A 223 16.15 33.53 4.84
CA GLU A 223 16.12 32.57 3.72
C GLU A 223 14.75 32.60 2.98
N THR A 224 13.70 33.10 3.64
CA THR A 224 12.35 33.17 3.07
C THR A 224 12.06 34.48 2.34
N SER A 225 13.04 35.38 2.23
CA SER A 225 12.91 36.71 1.61
C SER A 225 12.34 36.67 0.18
N ARG A 226 12.80 35.72 -0.65
CA ARG A 226 12.32 35.56 -2.03
C ARG A 226 10.89 35.06 -2.11
N VAL A 227 10.53 34.08 -1.28
CA VAL A 227 9.16 33.55 -1.19
C VAL A 227 8.21 34.64 -0.67
N ARG A 228 8.66 35.42 0.31
CA ARG A 228 7.91 36.56 0.85
C ARG A 228 7.61 37.61 -0.22
N GLU A 229 8.60 37.99 -1.03
CA GLU A 229 8.43 38.93 -2.16
C GLU A 229 7.40 38.41 -3.17
N LEU A 230 7.50 37.13 -3.56
CA LEU A 230 6.57 36.50 -4.49
C LEU A 230 5.16 36.43 -3.92
N LEU A 231 5.00 36.08 -2.64
CA LEU A 231 3.71 36.05 -1.96
C LEU A 231 3.06 37.44 -1.89
N TYR A 232 3.84 38.48 -1.57
CA TYR A 232 3.32 39.84 -1.57
C TYR A 232 2.95 40.35 -2.97
N THR A 233 3.56 39.81 -4.02
CA THR A 233 3.27 40.18 -5.41
C THR A 233 2.02 39.46 -5.93
N VAL A 234 1.92 38.15 -5.70
CA VAL A 234 0.87 37.29 -6.29
C VAL A 234 -0.38 37.25 -5.42
N ALA A 235 -0.23 37.28 -4.09
CA ALA A 235 -1.33 37.20 -3.15
C ALA A 235 -1.08 38.11 -1.92
N PRO A 236 -1.18 39.45 -2.08
CA PRO A 236 -0.91 40.41 -0.99
C PRO A 236 -1.76 40.20 0.28
N TRP A 237 -2.90 39.53 0.12
CA TRP A 237 -3.83 39.17 1.19
C TRP A 237 -3.40 37.93 1.98
N PHE A 238 -2.62 37.02 1.39
CA PHE A 238 -2.28 35.72 1.96
C PHE A 238 -1.55 35.83 3.32
N PRO A 239 -0.54 36.70 3.50
CA PRO A 239 0.12 36.87 4.80
C PRO A 239 -0.80 37.43 5.90
N ARG A 240 -1.95 38.02 5.53
CA ARG A 240 -2.94 38.55 6.48
C ARG A 240 -3.99 37.50 6.89
N ILE A 241 -4.19 36.46 6.09
CA ILE A 241 -5.25 35.44 6.28
C ILE A 241 -4.74 34.21 7.03
N VAL A 242 -3.43 33.97 7.11
CA VAL A 242 -2.88 32.83 7.88
C VAL A 242 -2.90 33.10 9.39
N LEU A 243 -4.10 33.25 9.93
CA LEU A 243 -4.43 32.91 11.30
C LEU A 243 -4.52 31.39 11.35
N ILE A 244 -3.62 30.75 12.07
CA ILE A 244 -3.73 29.31 12.36
C ILE A 244 -5.08 29.12 13.06
N CYS A 245 -5.99 28.35 12.45
CA CYS A 245 -7.23 27.93 13.08
C CYS A 245 -6.89 27.25 14.41
N ARG A 246 -7.01 28.00 15.50
CA ARG A 246 -6.90 27.49 16.86
C ARG A 246 -8.24 26.79 17.14
N SER A 247 -8.26 25.46 17.11
CA SER A 247 -9.32 24.72 17.79
C SER A 247 -8.92 24.64 19.27
N PRO A 248 -9.63 25.31 20.21
CA PRO A 248 -9.47 25.01 21.61
C PRO A 248 -10.16 23.66 21.85
N ASP A 249 -9.41 22.72 22.41
CA ASP A 249 -9.82 21.34 22.70
C ASP A 249 -10.16 20.47 21.48
N VAL A 250 -9.33 19.43 21.30
CA VAL A 250 -9.74 18.02 21.25
C VAL A 250 -8.48 17.22 20.91
N ALA A 251 -8.10 16.36 21.86
CA ALA A 251 -7.17 15.27 21.63
C ALA A 251 -7.56 14.48 20.37
N GLN A 252 -6.58 14.28 19.48
CA GLN A 252 -6.46 13.06 18.70
C GLN A 252 -7.68 12.69 17.83
N ARG A 253 -7.98 13.49 16.81
CA ARG A 253 -8.73 13.02 15.62
C ARG A 253 -8.14 13.58 14.35
N ARG A 254 -7.46 12.73 13.57
CA ARG A 254 -7.03 13.01 12.19
C ARG A 254 -8.17 12.64 11.23
N THR A 255 -8.96 13.63 10.81
CA THR A 255 -9.65 13.62 9.51
C THR A 255 -9.69 15.07 9.00
N PRO A 256 -9.42 15.32 7.71
CA PRO A 256 -9.65 16.64 7.14
C PRO A 256 -11.15 16.75 6.84
N ARG A 257 -11.93 17.30 7.78
CA ARG A 257 -13.21 17.91 7.39
C ARG A 257 -12.89 19.31 6.87
N LEU A 258 -13.24 19.58 5.61
CA LEU A 258 -13.46 20.94 5.14
C LEU A 258 -14.61 21.52 5.98
N SER A 259 -14.26 22.17 7.10
CA SER A 259 -15.20 22.94 7.88
C SER A 259 -15.47 24.23 7.11
N THR A 260 -16.66 24.34 6.54
CA THR A 260 -17.21 25.50 5.84
C THR A 260 -17.38 26.76 6.70
N SER A 261 -16.92 26.75 7.96
CA SER A 261 -17.20 27.80 8.93
C SER A 261 -16.20 28.97 8.96
N CYS A 262 -15.23 29.05 8.04
CA CYS A 262 -14.27 30.17 7.99
C CYS A 262 -14.49 31.12 6.80
N LEU A 263 -15.74 31.34 6.41
CA LEU A 263 -16.13 32.40 5.48
C LEU A 263 -17.12 33.33 6.19
N ARG A 264 -16.60 34.19 7.05
CA ARG A 264 -17.31 35.42 7.44
C ARG A 264 -16.48 36.62 6.98
N MET A 265 -16.67 36.97 5.71
CA MET A 265 -16.34 38.30 5.19
C MET A 265 -17.04 39.34 6.07
N LYS A 266 -16.26 40.10 6.85
CA LYS A 266 -16.71 41.43 7.25
C LYS A 266 -16.43 42.33 6.06
N ARG A 267 -17.52 42.86 5.50
CA ARG A 267 -17.50 44.00 4.57
C ARG A 267 -16.86 45.21 5.24
#